data_AF-A0AA41QMY3-F1
#
_entry.id   AF-A0AA41QMY3-F1
#
_cell.length_a   1.000
_cell.length_b   1.000
_cell.length_c   1.000
_cell.angle_alpha   90.00
_cell.angle_beta   90.00
_cell.angle_gamma   90.00
#
_symmetry.space_group_name_H-M   'P 1'
#
loop_
_entity.id
_entity.type
_entity.pdbx_description
1 polymer ?
#
loop_
_entity_poly.entity_id
_entity_poly.type
_entity_poly.pdbx_seq_one_letter_code
_entity_poly.pdbx_strand_id
1 'polypeptide(L)'
;MTSLISKVAVGLRMLTVTVTLLAVAACSSFGMRHPVPAADAETAALVSSPVIRYWGDELPKGNSEIFSGLARSASPKFLALSGGGMNGAYGAGFLVGWTARGDRPKFDIVTGISVGAVIAPMAFLGPRYDKRMESIFSNLAVQRSKGPGVLAALLGAPAIADNTPLRIAIAQVVDQQALDEIAAEHRAGRRLLIGTTNLDAERPVVWDIGAIANSNIVNRLELVRTIILASAAVPGIFPPVLIRVNAEGKPYDELHVDGGVTQQVVLLPGGFGSSGPKLNGTLYVIYNGTIEPQRDAIQQVSSVSVLARAVPSLLKYRGRGDIIVLENAVRARGIKYMLTAIAADFPQPDNLFMASPAWLNELFTFGYKNGRAGNWQKHP
;
A
#
# COMPACT_ATOMS: atom_id res chain seq x y z
N MET A 1 -21.19 -58.41 16.03
CA MET A 1 -21.57 -57.13 15.40
C MET A 1 -20.80 -55.92 15.97
N THR A 2 -20.54 -55.84 17.27
CA THR A 2 -19.82 -54.73 17.92
C THR A 2 -18.37 -54.50 17.45
N SER A 3 -17.63 -55.56 17.13
CA SER A 3 -16.24 -55.47 16.62
C SER A 3 -16.13 -54.89 15.20
N LEU A 4 -17.14 -55.11 14.35
CA LEU A 4 -17.14 -54.59 12.99
C LEU A 4 -17.45 -53.09 12.96
N ILE A 5 -18.38 -52.65 13.82
CA ILE A 5 -18.79 -51.25 13.95
C ILE A 5 -17.64 -50.38 14.49
N SER A 6 -16.84 -50.89 15.43
CA SER A 6 -15.69 -50.13 15.95
C SER A 6 -14.58 -49.97 14.91
N LYS A 7 -14.30 -51.00 14.11
CA LYS A 7 -13.30 -50.94 13.02
C LYS A 7 -13.73 -49.97 11.91
N VAL A 8 -15.02 -49.95 11.56
CA VAL A 8 -15.57 -48.98 10.59
C VAL A 8 -15.49 -47.55 11.14
N ALA A 9 -15.78 -47.33 12.42
CA ALA A 9 -15.67 -46.00 13.05
C ALA A 9 -14.22 -45.49 13.11
N VAL A 10 -13.25 -46.35 13.38
CA VAL A 10 -11.81 -45.99 13.35
C VAL A 10 -11.35 -45.69 11.91
N GLY A 11 -11.77 -46.51 10.94
CA GLY A 11 -11.47 -46.27 9.52
C GLY A 11 -12.05 -44.94 9.02
N LEU A 12 -13.28 -44.62 9.40
CA LEU A 12 -13.93 -43.35 9.04
C LEU A 12 -13.22 -42.15 9.68
N ARG A 13 -12.79 -42.25 10.94
CA ARG A 13 -11.99 -41.20 11.61
C ARG A 13 -10.63 -40.98 10.95
N MET A 14 -9.91 -42.05 10.59
CA MET A 14 -8.64 -41.91 9.86
C MET A 14 -8.83 -41.34 8.46
N LEU A 15 -9.91 -41.69 7.77
CA LEU A 15 -10.25 -41.11 6.47
C LEU A 15 -10.55 -39.61 6.61
N THR A 16 -11.35 -39.21 7.61
CA THR A 16 -11.63 -37.78 7.86
C THR A 16 -10.35 -37.01 8.19
N VAL A 17 -9.47 -37.55 9.03
CA VAL A 17 -8.18 -36.92 9.36
C VAL A 17 -7.29 -36.80 8.13
N THR A 18 -7.18 -37.86 7.32
CA THR A 18 -6.38 -37.85 6.08
C THR A 18 -6.95 -36.88 5.04
N VAL A 19 -8.27 -36.84 4.84
CA VAL A 19 -8.93 -35.90 3.93
C VAL A 19 -8.77 -34.47 4.43
N THR A 20 -8.83 -34.24 5.75
CA THR A 20 -8.60 -32.91 6.34
C THR A 20 -7.14 -32.49 6.17
N LEU A 21 -6.18 -33.38 6.39
CA LEU A 21 -4.75 -33.11 6.18
C LEU A 21 -4.43 -32.84 4.71
N LEU A 22 -5.03 -33.60 3.78
CA LEU A 22 -4.90 -33.38 2.34
C LEU A 22 -5.56 -32.08 1.89
N ALA A 23 -6.72 -31.73 2.45
CA ALA A 23 -7.38 -30.45 2.21
C ALA A 23 -6.56 -29.26 2.75
N VAL A 24 -5.92 -29.41 3.92
CA VAL A 24 -5.00 -28.39 4.47
C VAL A 24 -3.73 -28.26 3.61
N ALA A 25 -3.19 -29.37 3.09
CA ALA A 25 -2.02 -29.36 2.20
C ALA A 25 -2.34 -28.81 0.78
N ALA A 26 -3.58 -28.96 0.31
CA ALA A 26 -4.00 -28.46 -1.00
C ALA A 26 -4.25 -26.93 -1.04
N CYS A 27 -4.41 -26.28 0.12
CA CYS A 27 -4.67 -24.84 0.21
C CYS A 27 -3.43 -23.95 0.04
N SER A 28 -2.25 -24.48 -0.27
CA SER A 28 -1.01 -23.70 -0.34
C SER A 28 -0.10 -24.07 -1.51
N SER A 29 -0.64 -24.28 -2.71
CA SER A 29 0.20 -24.50 -3.89
C SER A 29 0.16 -23.29 -4.82
N PHE A 30 1.00 -22.30 -4.51
CA PHE A 30 1.74 -21.67 -5.61
C PHE A 30 2.48 -22.84 -6.28
N GLY A 31 2.28 -23.08 -7.57
CA GLY A 31 3.06 -24.09 -8.29
C GLY A 31 4.56 -23.88 -8.07
N MET A 32 5.41 -24.83 -8.47
CA MET A 32 6.86 -24.66 -8.36
C MET A 32 7.28 -23.30 -8.95
N ARG A 33 7.75 -22.41 -8.08
CA ARG A 33 8.23 -21.07 -8.45
C ARG A 33 9.59 -21.17 -9.12
N HIS A 34 9.90 -20.21 -9.97
CA HIS A 34 11.24 -20.01 -10.52
C HIS A 34 11.80 -18.69 -9.95
N PRO A 35 12.24 -18.68 -8.67
CA PRO A 35 12.74 -17.47 -8.04
C PRO A 35 14.05 -17.01 -8.67
N VAL A 36 14.30 -15.71 -8.61
CA VAL A 36 15.57 -15.11 -9.04
C VAL A 36 16.71 -15.68 -8.17
N PRO A 37 17.80 -16.22 -8.76
CA PRO A 37 18.97 -16.61 -8.01
C PRO A 37 19.58 -15.44 -7.24
N ALA A 38 20.12 -15.67 -6.05
CA ALA A 38 20.67 -14.60 -5.22
C ALA A 38 21.78 -13.78 -5.92
N ALA A 39 22.58 -14.42 -6.78
CA ALA A 39 23.62 -13.76 -7.57
C ALA A 39 23.08 -12.75 -8.59
N ASP A 40 21.81 -12.93 -9.01
CA ASP A 40 21.16 -12.13 -10.05
C ASP A 40 20.13 -11.14 -9.49
N ALA A 41 19.94 -11.10 -8.17
CA ALA A 41 18.92 -10.28 -7.52
C ALA A 41 19.07 -8.78 -7.85
N GLU A 42 20.31 -8.30 -8.01
CA GLU A 42 20.63 -6.90 -8.33
C GLU A 42 20.46 -6.56 -9.81
N THR A 43 20.49 -7.54 -10.70
CA THR A 43 20.44 -7.35 -12.16
C THR A 43 19.10 -7.75 -12.78
N ALA A 44 18.30 -8.52 -12.04
CA ALA A 44 16.95 -8.89 -12.45
C ALA A 44 16.09 -7.65 -12.71
N ALA A 45 15.47 -7.60 -13.88
CA ALA A 45 14.67 -6.46 -14.30
C ALA A 45 13.55 -6.87 -15.26
N LEU A 46 12.47 -6.08 -15.29
CA LEU A 46 11.42 -6.25 -16.30
C LEU A 46 11.87 -5.68 -17.67
N VAL A 47 12.60 -4.57 -17.63
CA VAL A 47 13.18 -3.86 -18.78
C VAL A 47 14.51 -3.26 -18.37
N SER A 48 15.43 -3.13 -19.33
CA SER A 48 16.73 -2.48 -19.11
C SER A 48 16.67 -0.94 -19.15
N SER A 49 15.63 -0.37 -19.77
CA SER A 49 15.40 1.07 -19.83
C SER A 49 13.92 1.40 -20.11
N PRO A 50 13.34 2.45 -19.50
CA PRO A 50 13.94 3.28 -18.45
C PRO A 50 14.09 2.50 -17.13
N VAL A 51 14.83 3.06 -16.16
CA VAL A 51 14.83 2.53 -14.78
C VAL A 51 13.44 2.76 -14.18
N ILE A 52 12.73 1.69 -13.86
CA ILE A 52 11.34 1.73 -13.39
C ILE A 52 11.17 1.37 -11.90
N ARG A 53 12.25 0.91 -11.25
CA ARG A 53 12.23 0.51 -9.84
C ARG A 53 13.58 0.73 -9.17
N TYR A 54 13.55 0.83 -7.85
CA TYR A 54 14.70 1.05 -6.99
C TYR A 54 14.55 0.20 -5.73
N TRP A 55 15.66 -0.26 -5.15
CA TRP A 55 15.65 -0.72 -3.78
C TRP A 55 15.27 0.43 -2.84
N GLY A 56 14.29 0.20 -1.99
CA GLY A 56 13.73 1.23 -1.10
C GLY A 56 14.64 1.57 0.09
N ASP A 57 15.68 0.77 0.32
CA ASP A 57 16.70 0.91 1.36
C ASP A 57 18.04 1.44 0.82
N GLU A 58 18.14 1.70 -0.49
CA GLU A 58 19.33 2.29 -1.13
C GLU A 58 19.03 3.62 -1.78
N LEU A 59 19.95 4.58 -1.59
CA LEU A 59 19.87 5.86 -2.28
C LEU A 59 20.23 5.67 -3.76
N PRO A 60 19.34 6.06 -4.69
CA PRO A 60 19.68 6.06 -6.10
C PRO A 60 20.85 7.01 -6.38
N LYS A 61 21.60 6.72 -7.45
CA LYS A 61 22.65 7.63 -7.95
C LYS A 61 22.07 9.04 -8.15
N GLY A 62 22.85 10.08 -7.84
CA GLY A 62 22.37 11.47 -7.86
C GLY A 62 21.87 11.97 -9.23
N ASN A 63 22.28 11.32 -10.32
CA ASN A 63 21.80 11.59 -11.69
C ASN A 63 20.58 10.74 -12.11
N SER A 64 19.96 10.02 -11.17
CA SER A 64 18.78 9.20 -11.42
C SER A 64 17.58 10.06 -11.86
N GLU A 65 16.79 9.56 -12.81
CA GLU A 65 15.57 10.19 -13.31
C GLU A 65 14.53 10.48 -12.22
N ILE A 66 14.57 9.75 -11.10
CA ILE A 66 13.69 10.01 -9.95
C ILE A 66 13.88 11.43 -9.37
N PHE A 67 15.06 12.03 -9.54
CA PHE A 67 15.38 13.37 -9.07
C PHE A 67 15.25 14.46 -10.14
N SER A 68 15.11 14.10 -11.42
CA SER A 68 15.26 15.04 -12.55
C SER A 68 14.23 16.17 -12.56
N GLY A 69 13.06 15.96 -11.94
CA GLY A 69 12.05 16.99 -11.77
C GLY A 69 12.23 17.92 -10.57
N LEU A 70 12.97 17.52 -9.53
CA LEU A 70 13.06 18.29 -8.29
C LEU A 70 13.79 19.62 -8.48
N ALA A 71 14.79 19.65 -9.36
CA ALA A 71 15.52 20.88 -9.68
C ALA A 71 14.65 21.95 -10.37
N ARG A 72 13.49 21.58 -10.91
CA ARG A 72 12.57 22.49 -11.60
C ARG A 72 11.61 23.21 -10.65
N SER A 73 11.49 22.75 -9.40
CA SER A 73 10.57 23.30 -8.41
C SER A 73 11.31 24.15 -7.38
N ALA A 74 11.02 25.45 -7.34
CA ALA A 74 11.61 26.37 -6.36
C ALA A 74 11.18 26.07 -4.91
N SER A 75 10.00 25.45 -4.74
CA SER A 75 9.48 25.02 -3.43
C SER A 75 8.73 23.69 -3.55
N PRO A 76 9.45 22.57 -3.63
CA PRO A 76 8.84 21.28 -3.94
C PRO A 76 7.86 20.83 -2.86
N LYS A 77 6.72 20.30 -3.31
CA LYS A 77 5.64 19.77 -2.49
C LYS A 77 5.62 18.26 -2.59
N PHE A 78 5.90 17.59 -1.48
CA PHE A 78 5.91 16.14 -1.38
C PHE A 78 4.66 15.67 -0.65
N LEU A 79 4.07 14.57 -1.09
CA LEU A 79 3.00 13.88 -0.38
C LEU A 79 3.39 12.43 -0.15
N ALA A 80 3.40 11.99 1.12
CA ALA A 80 3.55 10.59 1.47
C ALA A 80 2.26 10.05 2.09
N LEU A 81 1.74 8.97 1.50
CA LEU A 81 0.51 8.30 1.92
C LEU A 81 0.87 6.95 2.54
N SER A 82 0.58 6.80 3.83
CA SER A 82 0.96 5.58 4.53
C SER A 82 0.04 4.40 4.22
N GLY A 83 0.50 3.21 4.59
CA GLY A 83 -0.38 2.06 4.80
C GLY A 83 -1.35 2.26 5.96
N GLY A 84 -2.30 1.33 6.12
CA GLY A 84 -3.35 1.45 7.14
C GLY A 84 -4.60 0.59 6.93
N GLY A 85 -4.68 -0.18 5.84
CA GLY A 85 -5.87 -0.98 5.54
C GLY A 85 -7.13 -0.11 5.52
N MET A 86 -8.19 -0.54 6.24
CA MET A 86 -9.48 0.15 6.35
C MET A 86 -9.38 1.63 6.73
N ASN A 87 -8.33 2.02 7.44
CA ASN A 87 -8.09 3.39 7.84
C ASN A 87 -7.84 4.35 6.68
N GLY A 88 -7.57 3.86 5.46
CA GLY A 88 -7.38 4.71 4.28
C GLY A 88 -8.59 5.59 3.93
N ALA A 89 -9.79 5.25 4.42
CA ALA A 89 -10.96 6.13 4.31
C ALA A 89 -10.70 7.52 4.90
N TYR A 90 -9.92 7.61 5.99
CA TYR A 90 -9.48 8.87 6.58
C TYR A 90 -8.66 9.70 5.59
N GLY A 91 -7.59 9.13 5.03
CA GLY A 91 -6.69 9.85 4.13
C GLY A 91 -7.36 10.28 2.83
N ALA A 92 -8.24 9.43 2.30
CA ALA A 92 -9.09 9.77 1.16
C ALA A 92 -10.02 10.95 1.48
N GLY A 93 -10.74 10.88 2.61
CA GLY A 93 -11.59 11.97 3.08
C GLY A 93 -10.81 13.26 3.26
N PHE A 94 -9.64 13.19 3.91
CA PHE A 94 -8.76 14.34 4.14
C PHE A 94 -8.37 15.03 2.83
N LEU A 95 -7.95 14.27 1.81
CA LEU A 95 -7.58 14.84 0.51
C LEU A 95 -8.75 15.53 -0.18
N VAL A 96 -9.95 14.96 -0.13
CA VAL A 96 -11.17 15.55 -0.71
C VAL A 96 -11.57 16.82 0.07
N GLY A 97 -11.50 16.78 1.40
CA GLY A 97 -11.73 17.94 2.25
C GLY A 97 -10.74 19.07 1.99
N TRP A 98 -9.47 18.73 1.80
CA TRP A 98 -8.42 19.71 1.50
C TRP A 98 -8.61 20.35 0.12
N THR A 99 -9.09 19.60 -0.88
CA THR A 99 -9.55 20.22 -2.14
C THR A 99 -10.70 21.18 -1.89
N ALA A 100 -11.70 20.80 -1.08
CA ALA A 100 -12.85 21.66 -0.78
C ALA A 100 -12.45 22.94 -0.03
N ARG A 101 -11.33 22.94 0.70
CA ARG A 101 -10.72 24.13 1.29
C ARG A 101 -10.16 25.10 0.22
N GLY A 102 -9.76 24.60 -0.94
CA GLY A 102 -9.33 25.39 -2.10
C GLY A 102 -7.83 25.64 -2.21
N ASP A 103 -7.02 25.08 -1.31
CA ASP A 103 -5.57 25.32 -1.25
C ASP A 103 -4.71 24.03 -1.31
N ARG A 104 -5.28 22.89 -1.74
CA ARG A 104 -4.52 21.65 -1.97
C ARG A 104 -3.49 21.87 -3.10
N PRO A 105 -2.18 21.76 -2.84
CA PRO A 105 -1.16 22.03 -3.85
C PRO A 105 -1.09 20.90 -4.89
N LYS A 106 -0.48 21.22 -6.04
CA LYS A 106 0.01 20.19 -6.97
C LYS A 106 1.32 19.63 -6.41
N PHE A 107 1.36 18.32 -6.15
CA PHE A 107 2.54 17.68 -5.57
C PHE A 107 3.58 17.32 -6.63
N ASP A 108 4.85 17.62 -6.40
CA ASP A 108 5.97 17.23 -7.26
C ASP A 108 6.26 15.73 -7.14
N ILE A 109 6.18 15.18 -5.93
CA ILE A 109 6.32 13.75 -5.68
C ILE A 109 5.17 13.28 -4.79
N VAL A 110 4.52 12.19 -5.21
CA VAL A 110 3.53 11.48 -4.41
C VAL A 110 4.01 10.05 -4.22
N THR A 111 4.04 9.59 -2.98
CA THR A 111 4.36 8.22 -2.62
C THR A 111 3.20 7.51 -1.94
N GLY A 112 3.10 6.19 -2.11
CA GLY A 112 2.06 5.39 -1.49
C GLY A 112 2.53 3.99 -1.10
N ILE A 113 2.12 3.56 0.09
CA ILE A 113 2.26 2.17 0.58
C ILE A 113 0.87 1.63 0.90
N SER A 114 0.57 0.38 0.50
CA SER A 114 -0.68 -0.29 0.87
C SER A 114 -1.90 0.50 0.43
N VAL A 115 -2.84 0.79 1.33
CA VAL A 115 -3.97 1.68 0.99
C VAL A 115 -3.52 3.05 0.47
N GLY A 116 -2.35 3.54 0.90
CA GLY A 116 -1.72 4.74 0.34
C GLY A 116 -1.34 4.58 -1.14
N ALA A 117 -0.94 3.39 -1.60
CA ALA A 117 -0.68 3.11 -3.01
C ALA A 117 -1.95 3.13 -3.88
N VAL A 118 -3.10 2.84 -3.27
CA VAL A 118 -4.42 2.97 -3.91
C VAL A 118 -4.83 4.45 -4.03
N ILE A 119 -4.55 5.25 -3.01
CA ILE A 119 -4.90 6.69 -2.98
C ILE A 119 -3.95 7.52 -3.84
N ALA A 120 -2.67 7.16 -3.88
CA ALA A 120 -1.59 7.94 -4.49
C ALA A 120 -1.81 8.34 -5.96
N PRO A 121 -2.28 7.46 -6.87
CA PRO A 121 -2.56 7.85 -8.26
C PRO A 121 -3.59 8.98 -8.35
N MET A 122 -4.68 8.92 -7.58
CA MET A 122 -5.72 9.95 -7.58
C MET A 122 -5.23 11.26 -6.96
N ALA A 123 -4.48 11.19 -5.85
CA ALA A 123 -3.86 12.36 -5.24
C ALA A 123 -2.85 13.03 -6.16
N PHE A 124 -2.08 12.24 -6.92
CA PHE A 124 -1.12 12.69 -7.91
C PHE A 124 -1.79 13.39 -9.09
N LEU A 125 -2.89 12.84 -9.60
CA LEU A 125 -3.61 13.46 -10.71
C LEU A 125 -4.47 14.67 -10.29
N GLY A 126 -4.75 14.81 -8.99
CA GLY A 126 -5.30 16.01 -8.39
C GLY A 126 -6.84 16.05 -8.39
N PRO A 127 -7.44 17.24 -8.14
CA PRO A 127 -8.87 17.40 -7.78
C PRO A 127 -9.88 16.74 -8.71
N ARG A 128 -9.55 16.59 -10.01
CA ARG A 128 -10.43 15.92 -10.97
C ARG A 128 -10.73 14.46 -10.62
N TYR A 129 -9.86 13.83 -9.82
CA TYR A 129 -10.05 12.44 -9.34
C TYR A 129 -10.74 12.35 -7.98
N ASP A 130 -11.11 13.45 -7.34
CA ASP A 130 -11.69 13.42 -5.99
C ASP A 130 -13.06 12.72 -5.96
N LYS A 131 -13.89 12.87 -7.00
CA LYS A 131 -15.16 12.12 -7.11
C LYS A 131 -14.93 10.62 -7.23
N ARG A 132 -13.87 10.20 -7.94
CA ARG A 132 -13.48 8.79 -8.05
C ARG A 132 -13.02 8.28 -6.68
N MET A 133 -12.20 9.06 -5.98
CA MET A 133 -11.73 8.77 -4.62
C MET A 133 -12.90 8.65 -3.64
N GLU A 134 -13.83 9.60 -3.65
CA GLU A 134 -15.05 9.57 -2.83
C GLU A 134 -15.89 8.32 -3.15
N SER A 135 -16.16 8.04 -4.42
CA SER A 135 -16.92 6.85 -4.82
C SER A 135 -16.30 5.55 -4.32
N ILE A 136 -14.97 5.46 -4.26
CA ILE A 136 -14.24 4.29 -3.78
C ILE A 136 -14.30 4.18 -2.26
N PHE A 137 -14.14 5.29 -1.53
CA PHE A 137 -13.92 5.29 -0.08
C PHE A 137 -15.15 5.66 0.78
N SER A 138 -16.21 6.28 0.23
CA SER A 138 -17.38 6.77 0.99
C SER A 138 -18.73 6.13 0.64
N ASN A 139 -18.81 5.26 -0.39
CA ASN A 139 -20.08 4.72 -0.87
C ASN A 139 -20.20 3.19 -0.75
N LEU A 140 -19.71 2.64 0.35
CA LEU A 140 -19.52 1.19 0.49
C LEU A 140 -20.81 0.42 0.74
N ALA A 141 -21.80 1.06 1.37
CA ALA A 141 -23.11 0.46 1.58
C ALA A 141 -23.80 0.16 0.24
N VAL A 142 -23.69 1.07 -0.74
CA VAL A 142 -24.22 0.87 -2.10
C VAL A 142 -23.39 -0.16 -2.87
N GLN A 143 -22.07 -0.15 -2.72
CA GLN A 143 -21.22 -1.15 -3.38
C GLN A 143 -21.44 -2.58 -2.86
N ARG A 144 -21.70 -2.76 -1.55
CA ARG A 144 -22.03 -4.06 -0.94
C ARG A 144 -23.31 -4.69 -1.49
N SER A 145 -24.27 -3.87 -1.94
CA SER A 145 -25.52 -4.37 -2.54
C SER A 145 -25.33 -5.02 -3.93
N LYS A 146 -24.18 -4.80 -4.58
CA LYS A 146 -23.85 -5.33 -5.92
C LYS A 146 -22.75 -6.40 -5.91
N GLY A 147 -22.38 -6.93 -4.74
CA GLY A 147 -21.27 -7.87 -4.54
C GLY A 147 -20.29 -7.40 -3.46
N PRO A 148 -19.14 -8.05 -3.25
CA PRO A 148 -18.11 -7.53 -2.35
C PRO A 148 -17.61 -6.18 -2.90
N GLY A 149 -18.04 -5.08 -2.28
CA GLY A 149 -17.68 -3.73 -2.72
C GLY A 149 -16.18 -3.51 -2.80
N VAL A 150 -15.76 -2.56 -3.65
CA VAL A 150 -14.38 -2.18 -4.00
C VAL A 150 -13.53 -2.02 -2.74
N LEU A 151 -14.03 -1.34 -1.71
CA LEU A 151 -13.27 -1.13 -0.48
C LEU A 151 -13.29 -2.31 0.49
N ALA A 152 -14.37 -3.09 0.52
CA ALA A 152 -14.38 -4.33 1.29
C ALA A 152 -13.35 -5.31 0.71
N ALA A 153 -13.27 -5.38 -0.62
CA ALA A 153 -12.23 -6.10 -1.34
C ALA A 153 -10.83 -5.53 -1.12
N LEU A 154 -10.67 -4.20 -1.07
CA LEU A 154 -9.38 -3.56 -0.84
C LEU A 154 -8.85 -3.73 0.58
N LEU A 155 -9.74 -3.72 1.57
CA LEU A 155 -9.35 -3.38 2.95
C LEU A 155 -9.70 -4.46 4.00
N GLY A 156 -10.33 -5.58 3.66
CA GLY A 156 -10.55 -6.63 4.67
C GLY A 156 -11.55 -7.75 4.39
N ALA A 157 -11.93 -8.01 3.14
CA ALA A 157 -12.61 -9.26 2.82
C ALA A 157 -11.72 -10.44 3.23
N PRO A 158 -12.26 -11.54 3.81
CA PRO A 158 -11.45 -12.70 4.18
C PRO A 158 -10.89 -13.35 2.90
N ALA A 159 -9.67 -12.97 2.51
CA ALA A 159 -9.03 -13.44 1.29
C ALA A 159 -7.92 -14.46 1.62
N ILE A 160 -8.32 -15.61 2.15
CA ILE A 160 -7.40 -16.70 2.47
C ILE A 160 -6.90 -17.40 1.18
N ALA A 161 -7.52 -17.17 0.01
CA ALA A 161 -7.17 -17.88 -1.23
C ALA A 161 -7.17 -17.06 -2.55
N ASP A 162 -7.72 -15.83 -2.62
CA ASP A 162 -7.87 -15.13 -3.91
C ASP A 162 -7.81 -13.59 -3.82
N ASN A 163 -7.06 -12.98 -4.75
CA ASN A 163 -6.90 -11.54 -4.95
C ASN A 163 -7.90 -10.92 -5.96
N THR A 164 -8.78 -11.71 -6.58
CA THR A 164 -9.74 -11.22 -7.60
C THR A 164 -10.53 -9.97 -7.18
N PRO A 165 -11.13 -9.90 -5.97
CA PRO A 165 -11.87 -8.72 -5.56
C PRO A 165 -10.98 -7.46 -5.51
N LEU A 166 -9.77 -7.61 -4.95
CA LEU A 166 -8.78 -6.54 -4.83
C LEU A 166 -8.32 -6.06 -6.22
N ARG A 167 -8.13 -6.98 -7.18
CA ARG A 167 -7.81 -6.66 -8.58
C ARG A 167 -8.92 -5.85 -9.26
N ILE A 168 -10.19 -6.25 -9.12
CA ILE A 168 -11.34 -5.53 -9.68
C ILE A 168 -11.39 -4.10 -9.12
N ALA A 169 -11.15 -3.97 -7.82
CA ALA A 169 -11.16 -2.68 -7.15
C ALA A 169 -10.05 -1.74 -7.66
N ILE A 170 -8.84 -2.25 -7.82
CA ILE A 170 -7.69 -1.49 -8.35
C ILE A 170 -7.93 -1.07 -9.81
N ALA A 171 -8.62 -1.87 -10.60
CA ALA A 171 -8.96 -1.51 -11.98
C ALA A 171 -9.84 -0.26 -12.08
N GLN A 172 -10.60 0.06 -11.02
CA GLN A 172 -11.39 1.30 -10.93
C GLN A 172 -10.56 2.52 -10.50
N VAL A 173 -9.41 2.29 -9.86
CA VAL A 173 -8.49 3.35 -9.41
C VAL A 173 -7.70 3.86 -10.62
N VAL A 174 -7.03 2.94 -11.32
CA VAL A 174 -6.19 3.23 -12.47
C VAL A 174 -6.74 2.53 -13.71
N ASP A 175 -7.38 3.31 -14.56
CA ASP A 175 -7.77 2.97 -15.93
C ASP A 175 -6.73 3.47 -16.94
N GLN A 176 -6.94 3.21 -18.23
CA GLN A 176 -6.03 3.64 -19.29
C GLN A 176 -5.86 5.16 -19.31
N GLN A 177 -6.95 5.90 -19.12
CA GLN A 177 -6.91 7.36 -19.02
C GLN A 177 -6.00 7.83 -17.88
N ALA A 178 -6.18 7.29 -16.67
CA ALA A 178 -5.31 7.63 -15.54
C ALA A 178 -3.84 7.31 -15.83
N LEU A 179 -3.55 6.18 -16.49
CA LEU A 179 -2.18 5.82 -16.85
C LEU A 179 -1.56 6.83 -17.83
N ASP A 180 -2.30 7.25 -18.85
CA ASP A 180 -1.82 8.21 -19.86
C ASP A 180 -1.60 9.60 -19.24
N GLU A 181 -2.48 10.01 -18.32
CA GLU A 181 -2.32 11.25 -17.55
C GLU A 181 -1.13 11.17 -16.57
N ILE A 182 -0.90 10.02 -15.92
CA ILE A 182 0.30 9.79 -15.10
C ILE A 182 1.56 9.91 -15.97
N ALA A 183 1.55 9.33 -17.18
CA ALA A 183 2.66 9.42 -18.11
C ALA A 183 2.97 10.89 -18.47
N ALA A 184 1.93 11.70 -18.74
CA ALA A 184 2.07 13.12 -19.05
C ALA A 184 2.65 13.93 -17.88
N GLU A 185 2.16 13.72 -16.67
CA GLU A 185 2.67 14.39 -15.46
C GLU A 185 4.11 13.96 -15.13
N HIS A 186 4.49 12.72 -15.43
CA HIS A 186 5.88 12.26 -15.30
C HIS A 186 6.82 12.97 -16.26
N ARG A 187 6.43 13.15 -17.54
CA ARG A 187 7.19 13.94 -18.51
C ARG A 187 7.32 15.41 -18.10
N ALA A 188 6.31 15.94 -17.38
CA ALA A 188 6.36 17.28 -16.78
C ALA A 188 7.32 17.38 -15.57
N GLY A 189 7.87 16.26 -15.09
CA GLY A 189 8.86 16.22 -14.01
C GLY A 189 8.31 15.70 -12.67
N ARG A 190 7.03 15.36 -12.57
CA ARG A 190 6.46 14.86 -11.30
C ARG A 190 6.72 13.37 -11.13
N ARG A 191 6.73 12.86 -9.91
CA ARG A 191 6.96 11.42 -9.64
C ARG A 191 5.81 10.83 -8.84
N LEU A 192 5.33 9.67 -9.29
CA LEU A 192 4.39 8.84 -8.56
C LEU A 192 5.12 7.54 -8.21
N LEU A 193 5.37 7.35 -6.92
CA LEU A 193 6.16 6.23 -6.41
C LEU A 193 5.29 5.32 -5.55
N ILE A 194 5.40 4.01 -5.75
CA ILE A 194 4.66 3.02 -4.97
C ILE A 194 5.62 2.02 -4.37
N GLY A 195 5.49 1.72 -3.08
CA GLY A 195 6.36 0.77 -2.39
C GLY A 195 5.72 -0.61 -2.20
N THR A 196 6.51 -1.65 -2.38
CA THR A 196 6.18 -3.05 -2.08
C THR A 196 7.32 -3.68 -1.28
N THR A 197 7.11 -4.86 -0.71
CA THR A 197 8.20 -5.67 -0.15
C THR A 197 8.46 -6.86 -1.08
N ASN A 198 9.69 -6.99 -1.60
CA ASN A 198 10.13 -8.23 -2.23
C ASN A 198 10.56 -9.19 -1.10
N LEU A 199 9.78 -10.27 -0.91
CA LEU A 199 10.03 -11.25 0.15
C LEU A 199 11.18 -12.20 -0.17
N ASP A 200 11.50 -12.46 -1.43
CA ASP A 200 12.64 -13.31 -1.79
C ASP A 200 13.96 -12.63 -1.42
N ALA A 201 14.01 -11.29 -1.54
CA ALA A 201 15.16 -10.48 -1.17
C ALA A 201 15.06 -9.89 0.26
N GLU A 202 13.90 -10.01 0.92
CA GLU A 202 13.56 -9.34 2.20
C GLU A 202 13.75 -7.80 2.18
N ARG A 203 13.55 -7.18 1.01
CA ARG A 203 13.87 -5.76 0.79
C ARG A 203 12.68 -4.93 0.32
N PRO A 204 12.61 -3.64 0.71
CA PRO A 204 11.66 -2.71 0.13
C PRO A 204 11.98 -2.47 -1.34
N VAL A 205 10.96 -2.35 -2.18
CA VAL A 205 11.08 -1.96 -3.58
C VAL A 205 10.18 -0.77 -3.84
N VAL A 206 10.73 0.29 -4.42
CA VAL A 206 10.00 1.50 -4.83
C VAL A 206 9.89 1.53 -6.35
N TRP A 207 8.67 1.54 -6.85
CA TRP A 207 8.31 1.54 -8.26
C TRP A 207 7.99 2.96 -8.74
N ASP A 208 8.60 3.41 -9.84
CA ASP A 208 8.23 4.66 -10.52
C ASP A 208 7.12 4.39 -11.54
N ILE A 209 5.88 4.66 -11.14
CA ILE A 209 4.69 4.40 -11.94
C ILE A 209 4.67 5.26 -13.21
N GLY A 210 5.23 6.47 -13.14
CA GLY A 210 5.35 7.35 -14.29
C GLY A 210 6.37 6.86 -15.31
N ALA A 211 7.48 6.28 -14.85
CA ALA A 211 8.46 5.65 -15.73
C ALA A 211 7.86 4.41 -16.41
N ILE A 212 7.11 3.59 -15.67
CA ILE A 212 6.38 2.43 -16.24
C ILE A 212 5.37 2.90 -17.29
N ALA A 213 4.61 3.96 -17.01
CA ALA A 213 3.62 4.51 -17.92
C ALA A 213 4.25 5.06 -19.22
N ASN A 214 5.49 5.54 -19.16
CA ASN A 214 6.26 6.01 -20.32
C ASN A 214 7.14 4.94 -20.99
N SER A 215 7.13 3.69 -20.49
CA SER A 215 7.95 2.60 -21.02
C SER A 215 7.33 1.90 -22.23
N ASN A 216 8.13 1.06 -22.89
CA ASN A 216 7.72 0.17 -23.99
C ASN A 216 7.15 -1.18 -23.49
N ILE A 217 6.81 -1.30 -22.20
CA ILE A 217 6.22 -2.53 -21.66
C ILE A 217 4.81 -2.70 -22.23
N VAL A 218 4.58 -3.82 -22.94
CA VAL A 218 3.31 -4.12 -23.62
C VAL A 218 2.11 -4.02 -22.68
N ASN A 219 2.21 -4.59 -21.47
CA ASN A 219 1.13 -4.64 -20.48
C ASN A 219 1.33 -3.65 -19.32
N ARG A 220 1.83 -2.44 -19.59
CA ARG A 220 2.14 -1.43 -18.56
C ARG A 220 0.97 -1.12 -17.60
N LEU A 221 -0.26 -1.05 -18.09
CA LEU A 221 -1.44 -0.83 -17.25
C LEU A 221 -1.62 -1.96 -16.23
N GLU A 222 -1.53 -3.21 -16.70
CA GLU A 222 -1.68 -4.37 -15.83
C GLU A 222 -0.50 -4.51 -14.85
N LEU A 223 0.71 -4.14 -15.27
CA LEU A 223 1.86 -4.07 -14.37
C LEU A 223 1.62 -3.05 -13.25
N VAL A 224 1.17 -1.83 -13.56
CA VAL A 224 0.84 -0.82 -12.54
C VAL A 224 -0.22 -1.32 -11.57
N ARG A 225 -1.29 -1.95 -12.08
CA ARG A 225 -2.33 -2.56 -11.23
C ARG A 225 -1.78 -3.69 -10.36
N THR A 226 -0.89 -4.51 -10.90
CA THR A 226 -0.22 -5.60 -10.18
C THR A 226 0.70 -5.07 -9.07
N ILE A 227 1.38 -3.95 -9.29
CA ILE A 227 2.21 -3.29 -8.28
C ILE A 227 1.36 -2.70 -7.16
N ILE A 228 0.25 -2.03 -7.48
CA ILE A 228 -0.70 -1.53 -6.46
C ILE A 228 -1.29 -2.71 -5.68
N LEU A 229 -1.61 -3.81 -6.37
CA LEU A 229 -2.10 -5.04 -5.76
C LEU A 229 -1.09 -5.62 -4.77
N ALA A 230 0.16 -5.76 -5.19
CA ALA A 230 1.26 -6.21 -4.34
C ALA A 230 1.44 -5.29 -3.14
N SER A 231 1.41 -3.98 -3.34
CA SER A 231 1.57 -2.98 -2.29
C SER A 231 0.51 -3.09 -1.19
N ALA A 232 -0.70 -3.58 -1.51
CA ALA A 232 -1.82 -3.75 -0.60
C ALA A 232 -2.07 -5.21 -0.14
N ALA A 233 -1.24 -6.17 -0.58
CA ALA A 233 -1.39 -7.59 -0.26
C ALA A 233 -0.78 -7.91 1.13
N VAL A 234 -1.51 -7.55 2.19
CA VAL A 234 -1.05 -7.76 3.58
C VAL A 234 -0.91 -9.26 3.89
N PRO A 235 0.27 -9.73 4.33
CA PRO A 235 0.48 -11.13 4.69
C PRO A 235 -0.53 -11.64 5.73
N GLY A 236 -1.07 -12.84 5.50
CA GLY A 236 -2.10 -13.46 6.35
C GLY A 236 -3.53 -13.00 6.07
N ILE A 237 -3.72 -11.98 5.22
CA ILE A 237 -5.04 -11.49 4.80
C ILE A 237 -5.25 -11.70 3.31
N PHE A 238 -4.22 -11.47 2.51
CA PHE A 238 -4.22 -11.62 1.06
C PHE A 238 -3.04 -12.50 0.62
N PRO A 239 -3.19 -13.30 -0.45
CA PRO A 239 -2.07 -14.03 -1.01
C PRO A 239 -1.03 -13.07 -1.62
N PRO A 240 0.27 -13.42 -1.57
CA PRO A 240 1.32 -12.65 -2.21
C PRO A 240 1.14 -12.57 -3.73
N VAL A 241 1.82 -11.60 -4.34
CA VAL A 241 1.75 -11.31 -5.78
C VAL A 241 3.08 -11.65 -6.43
N LEU A 242 3.03 -12.44 -7.50
CA LEU A 242 4.21 -12.74 -8.32
C LEU A 242 4.40 -11.67 -9.39
N ILE A 243 5.58 -11.05 -9.43
CA ILE A 243 5.99 -10.13 -10.50
C ILE A 243 7.05 -10.83 -11.34
N ARG A 244 6.82 -10.93 -12.65
CA ARG A 244 7.75 -11.58 -13.57
C ARG A 244 8.88 -10.63 -13.95
N VAL A 245 10.10 -11.13 -13.88
CA VAL A 245 11.33 -10.40 -14.23
C VAL A 245 12.21 -11.27 -15.11
N ASN A 246 13.21 -10.67 -15.76
CA ASN A 246 14.23 -11.39 -16.50
C ASN A 246 15.60 -11.16 -15.86
N ALA A 247 16.39 -12.22 -15.76
CA ALA A 247 17.81 -12.15 -15.45
C ALA A 247 18.57 -13.02 -16.45
N GLU A 248 19.66 -12.49 -17.03
CA GLU A 248 20.46 -13.19 -18.05
C GLU A 248 19.63 -13.76 -19.23
N GLY A 249 18.55 -13.07 -19.63
CA GLY A 249 17.66 -13.50 -20.71
C GLY A 249 16.70 -14.66 -20.34
N LYS A 250 16.67 -15.09 -19.08
CA LYS A 250 15.75 -16.11 -18.56
C LYS A 250 14.64 -15.48 -17.72
N PRO A 251 13.40 -15.99 -17.82
CA PRO A 251 12.29 -15.50 -17.01
C PRO A 251 12.32 -16.10 -15.59
N TYR A 252 12.09 -15.24 -14.61
CA TYR A 252 11.96 -15.57 -13.19
C TYR A 252 10.73 -14.87 -12.60
N ASP A 253 10.40 -15.21 -11.37
CA ASP A 253 9.37 -14.53 -10.58
C ASP A 253 9.90 -14.04 -9.23
N GLU A 254 9.50 -12.83 -8.86
CA GLU A 254 9.72 -12.25 -7.54
C GLU A 254 8.42 -12.28 -6.74
N LEU A 255 8.51 -12.63 -5.46
CA LEU A 255 7.39 -12.67 -4.53
C LEU A 255 7.24 -11.33 -3.83
N HIS A 256 6.14 -10.63 -4.11
CA HIS A 256 5.84 -9.35 -3.48
C HIS A 256 4.65 -9.41 -2.53
N VAL A 257 4.74 -8.66 -1.45
CA VAL A 257 3.66 -8.39 -0.50
C VAL A 257 3.58 -6.91 -0.17
N ASP A 258 2.65 -6.57 0.72
CA ASP A 258 2.41 -5.22 1.19
C ASP A 258 3.72 -4.53 1.61
N GLY A 259 3.94 -3.33 1.07
CA GLY A 259 5.18 -2.56 1.33
C GLY A 259 5.37 -2.23 2.81
N GLY A 260 4.27 -2.19 3.55
CA GLY A 260 4.18 -1.95 4.97
C GLY A 260 4.94 -2.94 5.85
N VAL A 261 5.28 -4.13 5.32
CA VAL A 261 6.17 -5.10 5.97
C VAL A 261 7.56 -4.49 6.18
N THR A 262 8.05 -3.73 5.20
CA THR A 262 9.35 -3.05 5.27
C THR A 262 9.26 -1.56 5.63
N GLN A 263 8.28 -0.84 5.10
CA GLN A 263 8.12 0.62 5.23
C GLN A 263 6.63 0.98 5.15
N GLN A 264 6.10 1.68 6.14
CA GLN A 264 4.74 2.22 6.11
C GLN A 264 4.67 3.59 5.45
N VAL A 265 5.76 4.36 5.50
CA VAL A 265 5.87 5.68 4.86
C VAL A 265 7.22 5.78 4.17
N VAL A 266 7.22 6.10 2.88
CA VAL A 266 8.44 6.33 2.09
C VAL A 266 8.34 7.68 1.41
N LEU A 267 9.44 8.43 1.29
CA LEU A 267 9.49 9.66 0.50
C LEU A 267 10.23 9.45 -0.81
N LEU A 268 11.41 8.84 -0.72
CA LEU A 268 12.28 8.47 -1.83
C LEU A 268 12.94 7.11 -1.52
N PRO A 269 13.41 6.36 -2.53
CA PRO A 269 14.21 5.16 -2.28
C PRO A 269 15.47 5.52 -1.48
N GLY A 270 15.84 4.67 -0.53
CA GLY A 270 16.92 4.94 0.43
C GLY A 270 16.55 5.96 1.51
N GLY A 271 15.29 6.39 1.55
CA GLY A 271 14.81 7.44 2.44
C GLY A 271 15.23 8.83 2.00
N PHE A 272 15.25 9.75 2.96
CA PHE A 272 15.70 11.12 2.75
C PHE A 272 16.87 11.38 3.70
N GLY A 273 18.05 11.63 3.16
CA GLY A 273 19.22 11.93 3.98
C GLY A 273 19.03 13.24 4.76
N SER A 274 19.58 13.30 5.96
CA SER A 274 19.66 14.54 6.76
C SER A 274 20.78 15.48 6.27
N SER A 275 21.73 14.96 5.48
CA SER A 275 22.80 15.71 4.83
C SER A 275 22.40 16.13 3.41
N GLY A 276 22.99 17.23 2.94
CA GLY A 276 22.74 17.78 1.60
C GLY A 276 22.28 19.25 1.63
N PRO A 277 22.06 19.86 0.46
CA PRO A 277 21.66 21.25 0.38
C PRO A 277 20.30 21.47 1.04
N LYS A 278 20.14 22.63 1.67
CA LYS A 278 18.85 23.10 2.16
C LYS A 278 17.87 23.18 0.99
N LEU A 279 16.63 22.76 1.23
CA LEU A 279 15.56 22.76 0.26
C LEU A 279 14.35 23.45 0.87
N ASN A 280 13.86 24.51 0.23
CA ASN A 280 12.66 25.23 0.69
C ASN A 280 11.37 24.49 0.29
N GLY A 281 11.24 23.23 0.73
CA GLY A 281 10.13 22.34 0.37
C GLY A 281 9.07 22.23 1.47
N THR A 282 8.04 21.45 1.19
CA THR A 282 7.06 21.01 2.19
C THR A 282 6.75 19.53 1.97
N LEU A 283 6.96 18.72 3.01
CA LEU A 283 6.50 17.34 3.07
C LEU A 283 5.15 17.30 3.80
N TYR A 284 4.14 16.80 3.11
CA TYR A 284 2.86 16.42 3.67
C TYR A 284 2.84 14.90 3.88
N VAL A 285 2.49 14.46 5.08
CA VAL A 285 2.33 13.05 5.43
C VAL A 285 0.90 12.83 5.88
N ILE A 286 0.19 11.95 5.18
CA ILE A 286 -1.11 11.46 5.61
C ILE A 286 -0.89 10.05 6.15
N TYR A 287 -0.88 9.95 7.48
CA TYR A 287 -0.76 8.69 8.20
C TYR A 287 -2.15 8.10 8.42
N ASN A 288 -2.48 7.05 7.69
CA ASN A 288 -3.75 6.31 7.77
C ASN A 288 -3.79 5.39 9.01
N GLY A 289 -3.57 5.96 10.19
CA GLY A 289 -3.59 5.23 11.45
C GLY A 289 -3.60 6.18 12.64
N THR A 290 -3.74 5.59 13.83
CA THR A 290 -3.54 6.29 15.10
C THR A 290 -2.08 6.15 15.56
N ILE A 291 -1.46 7.25 15.97
CA ILE A 291 -0.07 7.28 16.43
C ILE A 291 0.01 6.70 17.84
N GLU A 292 -1.00 7.00 18.65
CA GLU A 292 -1.07 6.58 20.04
C GLU A 292 -1.38 5.08 20.16
N PRO A 293 -0.89 4.44 21.24
CA PRO A 293 -1.34 3.10 21.61
C PRO A 293 -2.84 3.09 21.90
N GLN A 294 -3.53 2.10 21.35
CA GLN A 294 -4.94 1.84 21.66
C GLN A 294 -5.02 0.66 22.63
N ARG A 295 -5.74 0.87 23.73
CA ARG A 295 -5.98 -0.17 24.75
C ARG A 295 -7.14 -1.05 24.31
N ASP A 296 -6.81 -2.10 23.55
CA ASP A 296 -7.72 -3.22 23.27
C ASP A 296 -7.17 -4.49 23.90
N ALA A 297 -7.87 -4.97 24.93
CA ALA A 297 -7.54 -6.22 25.59
C ALA A 297 -8.13 -7.39 24.80
N ILE A 298 -7.30 -8.40 24.50
CA ILE A 298 -7.75 -9.65 23.90
C ILE A 298 -8.55 -10.41 24.96
N GLN A 299 -9.87 -10.46 24.81
CA GLN A 299 -10.76 -11.15 25.74
C GLN A 299 -10.62 -12.68 25.64
N GLN A 300 -10.39 -13.20 24.43
CA GLN A 300 -10.20 -14.64 24.17
C GLN A 300 -8.90 -14.86 23.39
N VAL A 301 -7.92 -15.48 24.06
CA VAL A 301 -6.60 -15.74 23.48
C VAL A 301 -6.65 -16.98 22.59
N SER A 302 -6.32 -16.81 21.32
CA SER A 302 -6.11 -17.87 20.34
C SER A 302 -4.97 -17.46 19.40
N SER A 303 -4.39 -18.42 18.66
CA SER A 303 -3.32 -18.09 17.68
C SER A 303 -3.77 -17.04 16.66
N VAL A 304 -5.05 -17.10 16.24
CA VAL A 304 -5.65 -16.14 15.30
C VAL A 304 -5.81 -14.77 15.95
N SER A 305 -6.34 -14.68 17.18
CA SER A 305 -6.53 -13.39 17.84
C SER A 305 -5.20 -12.72 18.22
N VAL A 306 -4.16 -13.52 18.53
CA VAL A 306 -2.79 -13.02 18.73
C VAL A 306 -2.23 -12.46 17.43
N LEU A 307 -2.29 -13.19 16.31
CA LEU A 307 -1.82 -12.70 15.01
C LEU A 307 -2.56 -11.44 14.56
N ALA A 308 -3.89 -11.42 14.70
CA ALA A 308 -4.75 -10.28 14.36
C ALA A 308 -4.41 -9.02 15.19
N ARG A 309 -3.84 -9.18 16.39
CA ARG A 309 -3.35 -8.06 17.21
C ARG A 309 -1.89 -7.72 16.93
N ALA A 310 -1.03 -8.72 16.75
CA ALA A 310 0.41 -8.55 16.61
C ALA A 310 0.78 -7.87 15.29
N VAL A 311 0.21 -8.30 14.15
CA VAL A 311 0.56 -7.75 12.83
C VAL A 311 0.22 -6.26 12.74
N PRO A 312 -1.02 -5.79 13.02
CA PRO A 312 -1.32 -4.35 13.05
C PRO A 312 -0.46 -3.57 14.04
N SER A 313 -0.07 -4.18 15.17
CA SER A 313 0.81 -3.53 16.15
C SER A 313 2.22 -3.33 15.59
N LEU A 314 2.80 -4.34 14.95
CA LEU A 314 4.10 -4.24 14.27
C LEU A 314 4.05 -3.18 13.17
N LEU A 315 3.03 -3.20 12.32
CA LEU A 315 2.85 -2.21 11.25
C LEU A 315 2.67 -0.80 11.82
N LYS A 316 1.87 -0.61 12.88
CA LYS A 316 1.72 0.68 13.57
C LYS A 316 3.08 1.20 14.05
N TYR A 317 3.84 0.39 14.79
CA TYR A 317 5.12 0.82 15.32
C TYR A 317 6.17 1.06 14.24
N ARG A 318 6.16 0.30 13.14
CA ARG A 318 6.95 0.59 11.94
C ARG A 318 6.61 1.97 11.39
N GLY A 319 5.32 2.28 11.21
CA GLY A 319 4.89 3.57 10.71
C GLY A 319 5.21 4.74 11.63
N ARG A 320 5.11 4.56 12.94
CA ARG A 320 5.58 5.55 13.93
C ARG A 320 7.07 5.83 13.78
N GLY A 321 7.88 4.79 13.58
CA GLY A 321 9.31 4.94 13.30
C GLY A 321 9.56 5.75 12.02
N ASP A 322 8.88 5.38 10.92
CA ASP A 322 9.06 6.04 9.62
C ASP A 322 8.70 7.53 9.67
N ILE A 323 7.59 7.92 10.33
CA ILE A 323 7.20 9.34 10.42
C ILE A 323 8.20 10.17 11.24
N ILE A 324 8.78 9.61 12.31
CA ILE A 324 9.81 10.27 13.13
C ILE A 324 11.11 10.42 12.35
N VAL A 325 11.54 9.36 11.65
CA VAL A 325 12.77 9.39 10.82
C VAL A 325 12.62 10.42 9.71
N LEU A 326 11.48 10.44 9.00
CA LEU A 326 11.22 11.41 7.95
C LEU A 326 11.17 12.84 8.49
N GLU A 327 10.51 13.06 9.62
CA GLU A 327 10.44 14.39 10.25
C GLU A 327 11.84 14.94 10.53
N ASN A 328 12.69 14.15 11.20
CA ASN A 328 14.07 14.53 11.51
C ASN A 328 14.89 14.81 10.25
N ALA A 329 14.78 13.94 9.24
CA ALA A 329 15.50 14.07 7.97
C ALA A 329 15.12 15.35 7.21
N VAL A 330 13.82 15.62 7.04
CA VAL A 330 13.38 16.76 6.23
C VAL A 330 13.61 18.09 6.96
N ARG A 331 13.46 18.12 8.29
CA ARG A 331 13.76 19.31 9.10
C ARG A 331 15.23 19.68 9.07
N ALA A 332 16.14 18.70 9.11
CA ALA A 332 17.58 18.94 8.97
C ALA A 332 17.91 19.66 7.65
N ARG A 333 17.10 19.44 6.60
CA ARG A 333 17.24 20.07 5.29
C ARG A 333 16.39 21.34 5.09
N GLY A 334 15.72 21.83 6.13
CA GLY A 334 14.90 23.06 6.09
C GLY A 334 13.54 22.89 5.41
N ILE A 335 13.10 21.65 5.16
CA ILE A 335 11.79 21.34 4.58
C ILE A 335 10.73 21.37 5.70
N LYS A 336 9.59 22.01 5.42
CA LYS A 336 8.45 22.03 6.35
C LYS A 336 7.82 20.65 6.43
N TYR A 337 7.57 20.15 7.63
CA TYR A 337 6.88 18.88 7.87
C TYR A 337 5.44 19.13 8.32
N MET A 338 4.49 18.51 7.63
CA MET A 338 3.05 18.61 7.88
C MET A 338 2.49 17.19 7.95
N LEU A 339 1.99 16.79 9.11
CA LEU A 339 1.45 15.46 9.37
C LEU A 339 -0.03 15.55 9.71
N THR A 340 -0.79 14.56 9.25
CA THR A 340 -2.14 14.33 9.74
C THR A 340 -2.33 12.84 9.99
N ALA A 341 -3.05 12.50 11.05
CA ALA A 341 -3.32 11.14 11.50
C ALA A 341 -4.73 11.03 12.07
N ILE A 342 -5.22 9.80 12.19
CA ILE A 342 -6.51 9.55 12.86
C ILE A 342 -6.31 9.90 14.34
N ALA A 343 -7.24 10.69 14.89
CA ALA A 343 -7.18 11.06 16.30
C ALA A 343 -7.35 9.82 17.20
N ALA A 344 -6.63 9.78 18.33
CA ALA A 344 -6.64 8.65 19.25
C ALA A 344 -8.04 8.31 19.79
N ASP A 345 -8.89 9.33 19.92
CA ASP A 345 -10.27 9.26 20.42
C ASP A 345 -11.30 8.93 19.32
N PHE A 346 -10.89 8.79 18.07
CA PHE A 346 -11.79 8.35 17.01
C PHE A 346 -12.26 6.91 17.30
N PRO A 347 -13.58 6.65 17.35
CA PRO A 347 -14.13 5.34 17.67
C PRO A 347 -13.56 4.26 16.76
N GLN A 348 -13.03 3.18 17.34
CA GLN A 348 -12.51 2.04 16.59
C GLN A 348 -13.58 0.96 16.43
N PRO A 349 -13.57 0.20 15.33
CA PRO A 349 -14.44 -0.96 15.17
C PRO A 349 -13.90 -2.12 16.02
N ASP A 350 -14.78 -3.04 16.41
CA ASP A 350 -14.38 -4.25 17.17
C ASP A 350 -13.32 -5.09 16.45
N ASN A 351 -13.34 -5.08 15.11
CA ASN A 351 -12.33 -5.71 14.27
C ASN A 351 -12.01 -4.80 13.07
N LEU A 352 -10.76 -4.33 13.01
CA LEU A 352 -10.27 -3.44 11.96
C LEU A 352 -10.33 -4.07 10.55
N PHE A 353 -10.26 -5.40 10.44
CA PHE A 353 -10.39 -6.10 9.17
C PHE A 353 -11.84 -6.32 8.76
N MET A 354 -12.80 -6.15 9.67
CA MET A 354 -14.22 -6.36 9.41
C MET A 354 -15.06 -5.10 9.69
N ALA A 355 -14.48 -3.92 9.48
CA ALA A 355 -15.19 -2.68 9.76
C ALA A 355 -16.44 -2.52 8.88
N SER A 356 -17.48 -1.92 9.48
CA SER A 356 -18.77 -1.74 8.81
C SER A 356 -18.68 -0.63 7.74
N PRO A 357 -19.54 -0.66 6.71
CA PRO A 357 -19.63 0.44 5.75
C PRO A 357 -19.95 1.79 6.41
N ALA A 358 -20.76 1.77 7.47
CA ALA A 358 -21.10 2.96 8.23
C ALA A 358 -19.86 3.57 8.90
N TRP A 359 -19.06 2.75 9.57
CA TRP A 359 -17.83 3.20 10.21
C TRP A 359 -16.82 3.77 9.20
N LEU A 360 -16.68 3.14 8.02
CA LEU A 360 -15.81 3.63 6.95
C LEU A 360 -16.27 5.00 6.42
N ASN A 361 -17.59 5.21 6.30
CA ASN A 361 -18.16 6.49 5.90
C ASN A 361 -17.99 7.58 6.97
N GLU A 362 -18.12 7.21 8.25
CA GLU A 362 -17.82 8.11 9.37
C GLU A 362 -16.35 8.52 9.37
N LEU A 363 -15.43 7.56 9.16
CA LEU A 363 -14.00 7.83 9.09
C LEU A 363 -13.63 8.72 7.89
N PHE A 364 -14.24 8.47 6.73
CA PHE A 364 -14.09 9.35 5.55
C PHE A 364 -14.59 10.77 5.86
N THR A 365 -15.77 10.89 6.46
CA THR A 365 -16.36 12.18 6.83
C THR A 365 -15.48 12.92 7.85
N PHE A 366 -14.91 12.20 8.82
CA PHE A 366 -13.96 12.75 9.77
C PHE A 366 -12.69 13.26 9.09
N GLY A 367 -12.11 12.48 8.17
CA GLY A 367 -11.02 12.92 7.30
C GLY A 367 -11.37 14.19 6.53
N TYR A 368 -12.52 14.21 5.87
CA TYR A 368 -13.01 15.36 5.09
C TYR A 368 -13.09 16.64 5.93
N LYS A 369 -13.67 16.56 7.13
CA LYS A 369 -13.75 17.72 8.04
C LYS A 369 -12.36 18.24 8.42
N ASN A 370 -11.43 17.35 8.75
CA ASN A 370 -10.05 17.72 9.10
C ASN A 370 -9.30 18.35 7.92
N GLY A 371 -9.41 17.77 6.72
CA GLY A 371 -8.81 18.31 5.50
C GLY A 371 -9.37 19.68 5.14
N ARG A 372 -10.69 19.85 5.27
CA ARG A 372 -11.37 21.14 5.01
C ARG A 372 -10.96 22.22 6.01
N ALA A 373 -10.74 21.84 7.28
CA ALA A 373 -10.22 22.74 8.30
C ALA A 373 -8.72 23.07 8.09
N GLY A 374 -7.98 22.24 7.37
CA GLY A 374 -6.52 22.36 7.21
C GLY A 374 -5.75 21.95 8.46
N ASN A 375 -6.26 20.94 9.19
CA ASN A 375 -5.68 20.45 10.42
C ASN A 375 -4.40 19.66 10.12
N TRP A 376 -3.26 20.35 10.23
CA TRP A 376 -1.93 19.76 10.09
C TRP A 376 -1.14 19.90 11.39
N GLN A 377 -0.57 18.80 11.84
CA GLN A 377 0.39 18.73 12.92
C GLN A 377 1.79 18.95 12.37
N LYS A 378 2.69 19.49 13.19
CA LYS A 378 4.10 19.70 12.80
C LYS A 378 5.02 18.59 13.31
N HIS A 379 4.50 17.72 14.18
CA HIS A 379 5.22 16.64 14.86
C HIS A 379 4.24 15.47 15.09
N PRO A 380 4.72 14.22 15.14
CA PRO A 380 3.95 13.04 15.57
C PRO A 380 3.41 13.11 16.99
#